data_AF-R4M770-F1
#
_entry.id   AF-R4M770-F1
#
_cell.length_a   1.000
_cell.length_b   1.000
_cell.length_c   1.000
_cell.angle_alpha   90.00
_cell.angle_beta   90.00
_cell.angle_gamma   90.00
#
_symmetry.space_group_name_H-M   'P 1'
#
loop_
_entity.id
_entity.type
_entity.pdbx_description
1 polymer ?
#
loop_
_entity_poly.entity_id
_entity_poly.type
_entity_poly.pdbx_seq_one_letter_code
_entity_poly.pdbx_strand_id
1 'polypeptide(L)'
;MRSHQALAAVQTWLTDQIRVLVVATRGAMALPREDVADLAGAAVWGLVRSAQTEHPGRIVLVDSDAATDDAAIAMALATGEPQVVLRGGQVNTARVRRAGVMPSWCRRAMGHGGWVWAARAPSKICGSSRFPTPTHRWGPARSGWPCAPSPRTSATS
;
A
#
# COMPACT_ATOMS: atom_id res chain seq x y z
N MET A 1 -13.34 3.75 -11.72
CA MET A 1 -14.25 4.32 -10.69
C MET A 1 -13.46 5.33 -9.88
N ARG A 2 -13.88 6.61 -9.83
CA ARG A 2 -13.16 7.61 -9.02
C ARG A 2 -13.41 7.28 -7.54
N SER A 3 -12.37 7.25 -6.69
CA SER A 3 -12.40 6.74 -5.31
C SER A 3 -13.55 7.26 -4.43
N HIS A 4 -14.03 8.49 -4.67
CA HIS A 4 -15.20 9.05 -3.98
C HIS A 4 -16.53 8.32 -4.28
N GLN A 5 -16.67 7.73 -5.48
CA GLN A 5 -17.86 6.94 -5.83
C GLN A 5 -17.91 5.62 -5.04
N ALA A 6 -16.74 5.04 -4.74
CA ALA A 6 -16.64 3.84 -3.91
C ALA A 6 -17.11 4.11 -2.48
N LEU A 7 -16.66 5.23 -1.89
CA LEU A 7 -17.08 5.61 -0.53
C LEU A 7 -18.59 5.81 -0.45
N ALA A 8 -19.16 6.56 -1.39
CA ALA A 8 -20.61 6.82 -1.41
C ALA A 8 -21.41 5.51 -1.51
N ALA A 9 -21.01 4.60 -2.40
CA ALA A 9 -21.68 3.30 -2.53
C ALA A 9 -21.59 2.46 -1.25
N VAL A 10 -20.42 2.43 -0.60
CA VAL A 10 -20.22 1.70 0.67
C VAL A 10 -21.09 2.29 1.78
N GLN A 11 -21.12 3.63 1.91
CA GLN A 11 -21.91 4.30 2.94
C GLN A 11 -23.41 4.06 2.77
N THR A 12 -23.95 4.23 1.56
CA THR A 12 -25.37 3.97 1.27
C THR A 12 -25.76 2.52 1.56
N TRP A 13 -24.88 1.58 1.24
CA TRP A 13 -25.17 0.17 1.45
C TRP A 13 -25.13 -0.22 2.94
N LEU A 14 -24.18 0.32 3.71
CA LEU A 14 -24.02 0.01 5.14
C LEU A 14 -25.18 0.51 6.00
N THR A 15 -25.83 1.60 5.59
CA THR A 15 -26.98 2.19 6.30
C THR A 15 -28.26 1.37 6.16
N ASP A 16 -28.37 0.50 5.15
CA ASP A 16 -29.69 -0.02 4.72
C ASP A 16 -29.88 -1.53 4.93
N GLN A 17 -28.81 -2.36 5.07
CA GLN A 17 -28.96 -3.83 5.05
C GLN A 17 -28.06 -4.63 6.02
N ILE A 18 -28.59 -5.72 6.61
CA ILE A 18 -27.84 -6.72 7.44
C ILE A 18 -26.97 -7.67 6.59
N ARG A 19 -26.86 -7.46 5.26
CA ARG A 19 -26.17 -8.38 4.35
C ARG A 19 -24.64 -8.20 4.39
N VAL A 20 -23.91 -8.93 3.53
CA VAL A 20 -22.47 -8.81 3.29
C VAL A 20 -22.21 -8.09 1.95
N LEU A 21 -21.31 -7.11 1.95
CA LEU A 21 -20.90 -6.34 0.76
C LEU A 21 -19.61 -6.91 0.21
N VAL A 22 -19.62 -7.28 -1.07
CA VAL A 22 -18.41 -7.67 -1.78
C VAL A 22 -17.92 -6.49 -2.60
N VAL A 23 -16.70 -6.02 -2.30
CA VAL A 23 -16.03 -4.98 -3.08
C VAL A 23 -14.98 -5.63 -3.96
N ALA A 24 -15.26 -5.70 -5.27
CA ALA A 24 -14.37 -6.28 -6.26
C ALA A 24 -13.49 -5.21 -6.94
N THR A 25 -12.21 -5.52 -7.10
CA THR A 25 -11.20 -4.67 -7.76
C THR A 25 -10.34 -5.53 -8.70
N ARG A 26 -9.61 -4.88 -9.61
CA ARG A 26 -8.69 -5.56 -10.54
C ARG A 26 -7.32 -4.89 -10.53
N GLY A 27 -6.28 -5.64 -10.18
CA GLY A 27 -4.90 -5.15 -10.14
C GLY A 27 -4.65 -4.07 -9.08
N ALA A 28 -5.52 -3.97 -8.07
CA ALA A 28 -5.38 -3.03 -6.96
C ALA A 28 -4.35 -3.47 -5.92
N MET A 29 -4.00 -4.76 -5.92
CA MET A 29 -3.01 -5.36 -5.02
C MET A 29 -1.95 -6.11 -5.82
N ALA A 30 -0.71 -6.05 -5.34
CA ALA A 30 0.42 -6.77 -5.92
C ALA A 30 0.81 -7.97 -5.03
N LEU A 31 1.00 -9.13 -5.65
CA LEU A 31 1.70 -10.26 -5.02
C LEU A 31 3.23 -10.05 -5.09
N PRO A 32 4.04 -10.88 -4.40
CA PRO A 32 5.49 -10.77 -4.49
C PRO A 32 5.96 -10.86 -5.94
N ARG A 33 6.72 -9.85 -6.38
CA ARG A 33 7.22 -9.65 -7.77
C ARG A 33 6.19 -9.12 -8.78
N GLU A 34 5.06 -8.62 -8.32
CA GLU A 34 4.11 -7.87 -9.16
C GLU A 34 4.16 -6.37 -8.83
N ASP A 35 3.77 -5.55 -9.80
CA ASP A 35 3.49 -4.13 -9.61
C ASP A 35 1.99 -3.89 -9.46
N VAL A 36 1.62 -2.84 -8.71
CA VAL A 36 0.21 -2.42 -8.60
C VAL A 36 -0.21 -1.74 -9.91
N ALA A 37 -1.16 -2.34 -10.61
CA ALA A 37 -1.67 -1.83 -11.90
C ALA A 37 -2.77 -0.77 -11.73
N ASP A 38 -3.54 -0.84 -10.64
CA ASP A 38 -4.65 0.09 -10.34
C ASP A 38 -4.42 0.82 -9.02
N LEU A 39 -3.77 1.99 -9.09
CA LEU A 39 -3.54 2.84 -7.92
C LEU A 39 -4.84 3.40 -7.33
N ALA A 40 -5.88 3.63 -8.14
CA ALA A 40 -7.17 4.08 -7.64
C ALA A 40 -7.87 2.96 -6.86
N GLY A 41 -7.82 1.73 -7.38
CA GLY A 41 -8.24 0.52 -6.68
C GLY A 41 -7.46 0.30 -5.38
N ALA A 42 -6.14 0.54 -5.37
CA ALA A 42 -5.33 0.46 -4.15
C ALA A 42 -5.80 1.48 -3.08
N ALA A 43 -6.21 2.68 -3.49
CA ALA A 43 -6.81 3.65 -2.56
C ALA A 43 -8.17 3.17 -2.02
N VAL A 44 -8.98 2.50 -2.85
CA VAL A 44 -10.24 1.87 -2.40
C VAL A 44 -9.95 0.78 -1.37
N TRP A 45 -8.90 -0.03 -1.55
CA TRP A 45 -8.48 -1.04 -0.57
C TRP A 45 -8.15 -0.43 0.80
N GLY A 46 -7.43 0.70 0.82
CA GLY A 46 -7.12 1.41 2.07
C GLY A 46 -8.38 1.93 2.78
N LEU A 47 -9.32 2.51 2.02
CA LEU A 47 -10.58 3.03 2.53
C LEU A 47 -11.48 1.92 3.08
N VAL A 48 -11.69 0.87 2.30
CA VAL A 48 -12.57 -0.24 2.68
C VAL A 48 -11.99 -1.00 3.88
N ARG A 49 -10.66 -1.10 3.99
CA ARG A 49 -10.02 -1.66 5.19
C ARG A 49 -10.37 -0.86 6.45
N SER A 50 -10.50 0.46 6.36
CA SER A 50 -10.99 1.28 7.48
C SER A 50 -12.43 0.90 7.83
N ALA A 51 -13.32 0.83 6.83
CA ALA A 51 -14.71 0.44 7.04
C ALA A 51 -14.87 -0.98 7.62
N GLN A 52 -13.99 -1.92 7.28
CA GLN A 52 -13.96 -3.27 7.85
C GLN A 52 -13.68 -3.27 9.35
N THR A 53 -12.88 -2.33 9.86
CA THR A 53 -12.62 -2.21 11.30
C THR A 53 -13.84 -1.71 12.07
N GLU A 54 -14.66 -0.86 11.43
CA GLU A 54 -15.89 -0.32 12.00
C GLU A 54 -17.08 -1.29 11.85
N HIS A 55 -17.06 -2.14 10.82
CA HIS A 55 -18.10 -3.12 10.53
C HIS A 55 -17.54 -4.54 10.28
N PRO A 56 -17.05 -5.23 11.33
CA PRO A 56 -16.48 -6.56 11.19
C PRO A 56 -17.46 -7.57 10.58
N GLY A 57 -16.97 -8.40 9.65
CA GLY A 57 -17.76 -9.47 9.02
C GLY A 57 -18.79 -9.03 7.98
N ARG A 58 -18.94 -7.71 7.72
CA ARG A 58 -19.94 -7.18 6.78
C ARG A 58 -19.39 -6.81 5.41
N ILE A 59 -18.07 -6.74 5.25
CA ILE A 59 -17.44 -6.32 3.99
C ILE A 59 -16.31 -7.28 3.65
N VAL A 60 -16.34 -7.83 2.43
CA VAL A 60 -15.29 -8.68 1.86
C VAL A 60 -14.66 -7.95 0.67
N LEU A 61 -13.35 -7.78 0.70
CA LEU A 61 -12.55 -7.22 -0.39
C LEU A 61 -12.00 -8.34 -1.26
N VAL A 62 -12.18 -8.23 -2.57
CA VAL A 62 -11.66 -9.16 -3.57
C VAL A 62 -10.88 -8.39 -4.64
N ASP A 63 -9.63 -8.75 -4.87
CA ASP A 63 -8.85 -8.27 -6.02
C ASP A 63 -8.52 -9.44 -6.95
N SER A 64 -8.89 -9.34 -8.21
CA SER A 64 -8.71 -10.40 -9.22
C SER A 64 -7.84 -9.92 -10.38
N ASP A 65 -7.16 -10.83 -11.06
CA ASP A 65 -6.54 -10.58 -12.37
C ASP A 65 -7.56 -10.64 -13.52
N ALA A 66 -8.69 -11.32 -13.32
CA ALA A 66 -9.75 -11.50 -14.31
C ALA A 66 -11.03 -10.74 -13.97
N ALA A 67 -12.11 -10.97 -14.72
CA ALA A 67 -13.45 -10.55 -14.31
C ALA A 67 -13.88 -11.36 -13.10
N THR A 68 -14.41 -10.69 -12.08
CA THR A 68 -14.95 -11.35 -10.88
C THR A 68 -16.34 -11.88 -11.22
N ASP A 69 -16.44 -13.18 -11.46
CA ASP A 69 -17.69 -13.89 -11.68
C ASP A 69 -18.23 -14.51 -10.37
N ASP A 70 -19.42 -15.11 -10.44
CA ASP A 70 -20.06 -15.71 -9.26
C ASP A 70 -19.21 -16.83 -8.63
N ALA A 71 -18.45 -17.57 -9.43
CA ALA A 71 -17.54 -18.60 -8.95
C ALA A 71 -16.37 -17.99 -8.16
N ALA A 72 -15.75 -16.93 -8.66
CA ALA A 72 -14.71 -16.19 -7.94
C ALA A 72 -15.22 -15.59 -6.62
N ILE A 73 -16.45 -15.07 -6.61
CA ILE A 73 -17.09 -14.55 -5.40
C ILE A 73 -17.31 -15.69 -4.39
N ALA A 74 -17.87 -16.82 -4.84
CA ALA A 74 -18.11 -17.98 -3.97
C ALA A 74 -16.80 -18.51 -3.37
N MET A 75 -15.73 -18.61 -4.16
CA MET A 75 -14.40 -19.00 -3.66
C MET A 75 -13.87 -18.02 -2.61
N ALA A 76 -13.99 -16.71 -2.85
CA ALA A 76 -13.54 -15.71 -1.90
C ALA A 76 -14.33 -15.79 -0.58
N LEU A 77 -15.66 -15.92 -0.65
CA LEU A 77 -16.52 -16.04 0.54
C LEU A 77 -16.27 -17.33 1.31
N ALA A 78 -16.00 -18.44 0.63
CA ALA A 78 -15.69 -19.73 1.26
C ALA A 78 -14.42 -19.69 2.12
N THR A 79 -13.51 -18.75 1.89
CA THR A 79 -12.31 -18.60 2.72
C THR A 79 -12.59 -18.06 4.12
N GLY A 80 -13.72 -17.38 4.32
CA GLY A 80 -14.02 -16.67 5.58
C GLY A 80 -13.11 -15.47 5.85
N GLU A 81 -12.30 -15.06 4.88
CA GLU A 81 -11.34 -13.97 5.02
C GLU A 81 -11.94 -12.64 4.56
N PRO A 82 -11.71 -11.55 5.30
CA PRO A 82 -12.22 -10.23 4.91
C PRO A 82 -11.48 -9.65 3.68
N GLN A 83 -10.30 -10.15 3.34
CA GLN A 83 -9.47 -9.62 2.24
C GLN A 83 -8.83 -10.78 1.46
N VAL A 84 -9.17 -10.88 0.19
CA VAL A 84 -8.79 -11.97 -0.71
C VAL A 84 -8.22 -11.42 -2.02
N VAL A 85 -7.11 -12.01 -2.48
CA VAL A 85 -6.53 -11.75 -3.80
C VAL A 85 -6.57 -13.03 -4.62
N LEU A 86 -7.20 -12.98 -5.79
CA LEU A 86 -7.32 -14.09 -6.73
C LEU A 86 -6.36 -13.87 -7.90
N ARG A 87 -5.54 -14.89 -8.20
CA ARG A 87 -4.64 -14.90 -9.37
C ARG A 87 -4.63 -16.29 -9.98
N GLY A 88 -4.95 -16.42 -11.27
CA GLY A 88 -4.98 -17.72 -11.95
C GLY A 88 -5.79 -18.80 -11.22
N GLY A 89 -6.89 -18.43 -10.57
CA GLY A 89 -7.73 -19.34 -9.76
C GLY A 89 -7.16 -19.71 -8.37
N GLN A 90 -6.02 -19.14 -7.97
CA GLN A 90 -5.44 -19.33 -6.64
C GLN A 90 -5.85 -18.22 -5.69
N VAL A 91 -6.22 -18.60 -4.46
CA VAL A 91 -6.60 -17.68 -3.39
C VAL A 91 -5.37 -17.29 -2.56
N ASN A 92 -5.12 -15.99 -2.42
CA ASN A 92 -4.08 -15.42 -1.59
C ASN A 92 -4.71 -14.53 -0.50
N THR A 93 -4.28 -14.72 0.74
CA THR A 93 -4.78 -13.96 1.90
C THR A 93 -3.65 -13.15 2.50
N ALA A 94 -3.92 -11.88 2.85
CA ALA A 94 -2.91 -11.04 3.48
C ALA A 94 -2.66 -11.49 4.94
N ARG A 95 -1.37 -11.66 5.30
CA ARG A 95 -0.94 -11.90 6.68
C ARG A 95 0.19 -10.96 7.02
N VAL A 96 0.07 -10.29 8.16
CA VAL A 96 1.16 -9.47 8.71
C VAL A 96 2.19 -10.40 9.31
N ARG A 97 3.44 -10.27 8.86
CA ARG A 97 4.59 -10.90 9.49
C ARG A 97 5.52 -9.82 10.01
N ARG A 98 6.20 -10.10 11.12
CA ARG A 98 7.23 -9.20 11.64
C ARG A 98 8.28 -9.01 10.55
N ALA A 99 8.62 -7.75 10.25
CA ALA A 99 9.73 -7.45 9.37
C ALA A 99 11.01 -8.10 9.94
N GLY A 100 11.74 -8.84 9.11
CA GLY A 100 13.04 -9.38 9.48
C GLY A 100 14.03 -8.26 9.84
N VAL A 101 15.19 -8.64 10.38
CA VAL A 101 16.26 -7.67 10.67
C VAL A 101 16.53 -6.84 9.42
N MET A 102 16.35 -5.53 9.56
CA MET A 102 16.52 -4.60 8.46
C MET A 102 17.93 -4.76 7.87
N PRO A 103 18.05 -4.97 6.54
CA PRO A 103 19.34 -5.14 5.90
C PRO A 103 20.28 -3.99 6.24
N SER A 104 21.57 -4.29 6.38
CA SER A 104 22.58 -3.31 6.79
C SER A 104 22.65 -2.10 5.84
N TRP A 105 22.24 -2.25 4.58
CA TRP A 105 22.15 -1.15 3.62
C TRP A 105 21.02 -0.15 3.96
N CYS A 106 19.85 -0.61 4.43
CA CYS A 106 18.80 0.26 4.95
C CYS A 106 19.25 0.97 6.23
N ARG A 107 19.95 0.26 7.12
CA ARG A 107 20.51 0.83 8.36
C ARG A 107 21.55 1.92 8.07
N ARG A 108 22.34 1.76 7.02
CA ARG A 108 23.36 2.72 6.59
C ARG A 108 22.76 3.94 5.89
N ALA A 109 21.70 3.74 5.11
CA ALA A 109 20.96 4.82 4.46
C ALA A 109 20.23 5.74 5.47
N MET A 110 19.79 5.21 6.61
CA MET A 110 19.19 5.98 7.72
C MET A 110 20.22 6.52 8.73
N GLY A 111 21.50 6.67 8.35
CA GLY A 111 22.62 6.92 9.27
C GLY A 111 22.39 7.99 10.34
N HIS A 112 23.12 7.90 11.46
CA HIS A 112 23.05 8.75 12.66
C HIS A 112 23.38 10.26 12.47
N GLY A 113 23.19 10.84 11.27
CA GLY A 113 23.47 12.26 11.03
C GLY A 113 23.32 12.74 9.59
N GLY A 114 22.55 12.06 8.73
CA GLY A 114 22.32 12.46 7.34
C GLY A 114 20.84 12.59 7.02
N TRP A 115 20.40 13.81 6.67
CA TRP A 115 19.01 14.08 6.30
C TRP A 115 18.62 13.37 5.00
N VAL A 116 17.54 12.59 5.03
CA VAL A 116 16.90 12.01 3.84
C VAL A 116 15.64 12.82 3.52
N TRP A 117 15.42 13.15 2.25
CA TRP A 117 14.17 13.76 1.79
C TRP A 117 13.01 12.80 1.98
N ALA A 118 12.11 13.10 2.93
CA ALA A 118 10.80 12.47 3.02
C ALA A 118 9.78 13.36 2.29
N ALA A 119 9.09 12.81 1.29
CA ALA A 119 7.96 13.47 0.67
C ALA A 119 6.89 13.74 1.75
N ARG A 120 6.63 15.03 2.01
CA ARG A 120 5.64 15.48 2.99
C ARG A 120 4.24 15.35 2.39
N ALA A 121 3.49 14.33 2.78
CA ALA A 121 2.03 14.34 2.64
C ALA A 121 1.41 15.09 3.83
N PRO A 122 0.47 16.04 3.62
CA PRO A 122 -0.14 16.78 4.71
C PRO A 122 -1.33 16.00 5.28
N SER A 123 -1.14 15.35 6.44
CA SER A 123 -2.13 15.36 7.55
C SER A 123 -1.68 14.45 8.70
N LYS A 124 -1.24 15.09 9.79
CA LYS A 124 -1.15 14.60 11.18
C LYS A 124 -0.65 13.17 11.42
N ILE A 125 0.64 13.05 11.74
CA ILE A 125 1.11 12.03 12.71
C ILE A 125 1.31 12.78 14.04
N CYS A 126 0.79 12.19 15.11
CA CYS A 126 0.80 12.72 16.46
C CYS A 126 2.25 12.86 16.99
N GLY A 127 2.53 13.97 17.67
CA GLY A 127 3.81 14.22 18.36
C GLY A 127 4.40 15.58 18.01
N SER A 128 4.07 16.58 18.81
CA SER A 128 4.61 17.94 18.73
C SER A 128 6.15 17.97 18.76
N SER A 129 6.77 18.49 17.70
CA SER A 129 8.08 19.13 17.81
C SER A 129 7.99 20.50 17.14
N ARG A 130 8.10 21.54 17.97
CA ARG A 130 8.20 22.94 17.59
C ARG A 130 9.42 23.09 16.66
N PHE A 131 9.22 23.54 15.43
CA PHE A 131 10.32 23.88 14.52
C PHE A 131 10.95 25.21 14.98
N PRO A 132 12.27 25.28 15.21
CA PRO A 132 12.95 26.56 15.30
C PRO A 132 13.01 27.18 13.89
N THR A 133 12.61 28.44 13.79
CA THR A 133 12.79 29.25 12.59
C THR A 133 14.29 29.36 12.29
N PRO A 134 14.78 29.01 11.09
CA PRO A 134 16.20 29.15 10.79
C PRO A 134 16.58 30.63 10.70
N THR A 135 17.49 31.08 11.56
CA THR A 135 18.07 32.43 11.55
C THR A 135 19.24 32.61 10.60
N HIS A 136 19.59 31.61 9.79
CA HIS A 136 20.69 31.74 8.83
C HIS A 136 20.22 31.72 7.37
N ARG A 137 20.61 32.79 6.68
CA ARG A 137 20.44 33.02 5.25
C ARG A 137 21.32 32.04 4.46
N TRP A 138 20.73 31.29 3.54
CA TRP A 138 21.41 30.30 2.71
C TRP A 138 22.31 30.95 1.63
N GLY A 139 23.48 30.37 1.40
CA GLY A 139 24.33 30.59 0.22
C GLY A 139 24.08 29.55 -0.88
N PRO A 140 24.53 29.76 -2.14
CA PRO A 140 24.12 28.95 -3.27
C PRO A 140 24.74 27.54 -3.29
N ALA A 141 23.96 26.59 -3.83
CA ALA A 141 24.30 25.18 -3.97
C ALA A 141 25.56 24.97 -4.84
N ARG A 142 26.54 24.20 -4.35
CA ARG A 142 27.63 23.67 -5.18
C ARG A 142 27.22 22.29 -5.71
N SER A 143 27.39 22.11 -7.02
CA SER A 143 27.20 20.87 -7.76
C SER A 143 28.27 19.83 -7.41
N GLY A 144 27.86 18.57 -7.24
CA GLY A 144 28.80 17.46 -7.03
C GLY A 144 28.17 16.26 -6.31
N TRP A 145 27.24 15.55 -6.94
CA TRP A 145 26.84 14.21 -6.51
C TRP A 145 27.66 13.18 -7.31
N PRO A 146 28.39 12.24 -6.69
CA PRO A 146 29.12 11.22 -7.43
C PRO A 146 28.18 10.15 -8.00
N CYS A 147 28.37 9.81 -9.27
CA CYS A 147 27.73 8.69 -9.95
C CYS A 147 28.08 7.35 -9.28
N ALA A 148 27.12 6.44 -9.20
CA ALA A 148 27.29 5.08 -8.69
C ALA A 148 28.32 4.27 -9.51
N PRO A 149 29.04 3.30 -8.91
CA PRO A 149 30.04 2.51 -9.62
C PRO A 149 29.40 1.34 -10.40
N SER A 150 29.80 1.18 -11.66
CA SER A 150 29.54 -0.01 -12.48
C SER A 150 30.44 -1.18 -12.05
N PRO A 151 29.98 -2.44 -12.05
CA PRO A 151 30.80 -3.58 -11.69
C PRO A 151 31.76 -3.94 -12.84
N ARG A 152 33.05 -4.05 -12.50
CA ARG A 152 34.12 -4.51 -13.40
C ARG A 152 34.50 -5.92 -12.95
N THR A 153 34.25 -6.95 -13.76
CA THR A 153 34.88 -8.26 -13.60
C THR A 153 36.07 -8.33 -14.56
N SER A 154 37.26 -8.39 -13.96
CA SER A 154 38.54 -8.54 -14.64
C SER A 154 38.77 -10.02 -14.98
N ALA A 155 39.06 -10.30 -16.24
CA ALA A 155 39.74 -11.51 -16.69
C ALA A 155 41.25 -11.25 -16.67
N THR A 156 42.05 -12.21 -16.18
CA THR A 156 43.47 -12.31 -16.55
C THR A 156 43.91 -13.76 -16.57
N SER A 157 44.46 -14.14 -17.72
CA SER A 157 45.49 -15.15 -18.09
C SER A 157 45.74 -16.36 -17.20
#